data_AF-A0A434AB35-F1
#
_entry.id   AF-A0A434AB35-F1
#
_cell.length_a   1.000
_cell.length_b   1.000
_cell.length_c   1.000
_cell.angle_alpha   90.00
_cell.angle_beta   90.00
_cell.angle_gamma   90.00
#
_symmetry.space_group_name_H-M   'P 1'
#
loop_
_entity.id
_entity.type
_entity.pdbx_description
1 polymer ?
#
loop_
_entity_poly.entity_id
_entity_poly.type
_entity_poly.pdbx_seq_one_letter_code
_entity_poly.pdbx_strand_id
1 'polypeptide(L)' 'MKTKILITFLLLSLTACKNSNKIERENQPTIYSVENEDKEMAEAIEKANQTLTDFNAVLSNPKIEVKSLKVKF' A
#
# COMPACT_ATOMS: atom_id res chain seq x y z
N MET A 1 -9.95 28.81 32.77
CA MET A 1 -9.21 27.51 32.81
C MET A 1 -9.95 26.39 32.08
N LYS A 2 -11.25 26.20 32.32
CA LYS A 2 -12.09 25.13 31.71
C LYS A 2 -12.09 25.12 30.18
N THR A 3 -12.17 26.28 29.53
CA THR A 3 -12.12 26.43 28.07
C THR A 3 -10.77 26.08 27.46
N LYS A 4 -9.66 26.35 28.17
CA LYS A 4 -8.31 26.00 27.68
C LYS A 4 -8.13 24.48 27.63
N ILE A 5 -8.59 23.77 28.66
CA ILE A 5 -8.55 22.29 28.73
C ILE A 5 -9.37 21.67 27.59
N LEU A 6 -10.56 22.22 27.30
CA LEU A 6 -11.41 21.76 26.21
C LEU A 6 -10.72 21.89 24.86
N ILE A 7 -10.06 23.03 24.60
CA ILE A 7 -9.31 23.28 23.36
C ILE A 7 -8.12 22.32 23.23
N THR A 8 -7.40 22.04 24.33
CA THR A 8 -6.29 21.08 24.32
C THR A 8 -6.77 19.66 24.00
N PHE A 9 -7.93 19.26 24.54
CA PHE A 9 -8.53 17.96 24.27
C PHE A 9 -8.99 17.82 22.82
N LEU A 10 -9.57 18.89 22.26
CA LEU A 10 -10.00 18.94 20.86
C LEU A 10 -8.81 18.81 19.89
N LEU A 11 -7.70 19.50 20.18
CA LEU A 11 -6.48 19.42 19.39
C LEU A 11 -5.84 18.03 19.44
N LEU A 12 -5.87 17.35 20.60
CA LEU A 12 -5.37 15.97 20.71
C LEU A 12 -6.18 14.99 19.86
N SER A 13 -7.50 15.16 19.81
CA SER A 13 -8.40 14.26 19.06
C SER A 13 -8.17 14.29 17.55
N LEU A 14 -7.71 15.41 17.01
CA LEU A 14 -7.42 15.59 15.58
C LEU A 14 -6.15 14.85 15.15
N THR A 15 -5.19 14.63 16.05
CA THR A 15 -3.95 13.87 15.75
C THR A 15 -4.12 12.35 15.81
N ALA A 16 -5.25 11.86 16.35
CA ALA A 16 -5.50 10.42 16.50
C ALA A 16 -6.05 9.74 15.22
N CYS A 17 -6.40 10.52 14.19
CA CYS A 17 -6.83 9.97 12.91
C CYS A 17 -5.61 9.48 12.13
N LYS A 18 -5.13 8.27 12.45
CA LYS A 18 -4.09 7.58 11.70
C LYS A 18 -4.70 7.04 10.42
N ASN A 19 -4.15 7.40 9.26
CA ASN A 19 -4.48 6.76 7.98
C ASN A 19 -4.39 5.25 8.18
N SER A 20 -5.49 4.54 7.96
CA SER A 20 -5.49 3.10 8.17
C SER A 20 -4.61 2.45 7.12
N ASN A 21 -3.62 1.65 7.52
CA ASN A 21 -2.78 0.82 6.64
C ASN A 21 -3.58 -0.32 5.99
N LYS A 22 -4.89 -0.14 5.76
CA LYS A 22 -5.77 -1.16 5.21
C LYS A 22 -6.65 -0.63 4.09
N ILE A 23 -6.94 -1.51 3.15
CA ILE A 23 -7.85 -1.27 2.03
C ILE A 23 -9.02 -2.23 2.18
N GLU A 24 -10.22 -1.68 2.30
CA GLU A 24 -11.47 -2.43 2.34
C GLU A 24 -12.13 -2.37 0.96
N ARG A 25 -12.55 -3.54 0.46
CA ARG A 25 -13.27 -3.68 -0.81
C ARG A 25 -14.58 -4.40 -0.53
N GLU A 26 -15.65 -4.01 -1.23
CA GLU A 26 -16.97 -4.59 -1.01
C GLU A 26 -16.95 -6.11 -1.23
N ASN A 27 -17.51 -6.86 -0.28
CA ASN A 27 -17.57 -8.33 -0.31
C ASN A 27 -16.20 -9.04 -0.45
N GLN A 28 -15.12 -8.39 -0.04
CA GLN A 28 -13.76 -8.95 -0.12
C GLN A 28 -12.99 -8.77 1.19
N PRO A 29 -11.98 -9.61 1.46
CA PRO A 29 -11.15 -9.47 2.65
C PRO A 29 -10.43 -8.11 2.69
N THR A 30 -10.31 -7.56 3.89
CA THR A 30 -9.46 -6.40 4.17
C THR A 30 -8.02 -6.71 3.81
N ILE A 31 -7.40 -5.86 3.00
CA ILE A 31 -5.95 -5.92 2.73
C ILE A 31 -5.24 -5.08 3.78
N TYR A 32 -4.15 -5.58 4.35
CA TYR A 32 -3.26 -4.82 5.21
C TYR A 32 -1.94 -4.54 4.48
N SER A 33 -1.43 -3.32 4.59
CA SER A 33 -0.10 -2.95 4.12
C SER A 33 0.92 -3.39 5.16
N VAL A 34 1.84 -4.26 4.76
CA VAL A 34 2.81 -4.91 5.66
C VAL A 34 4.24 -4.41 5.45
N GLU A 35 4.43 -3.39 4.61
CA GLU A 35 5.74 -2.85 4.18
C GLU A 35 6.65 -2.49 5.35
N ASN A 36 6.09 -2.04 6.49
CA ASN A 36 6.86 -1.63 7.67
C ASN A 36 6.69 -2.57 8.88
N GLU A 37 5.88 -3.61 8.74
CA GLU A 37 5.39 -4.44 9.85
C GLU A 37 6.00 -5.84 9.81
N ASP A 38 6.37 -6.32 8.62
CA ASP A 38 7.05 -7.59 8.41
C ASP A 38 8.36 -7.36 7.64
N LYS A 39 9.49 -7.71 8.26
CA LYS A 39 10.82 -7.49 7.69
C LYS A 39 11.07 -8.33 6.44
N GLU A 40 10.66 -9.60 6.44
CA GLU A 40 10.85 -10.48 5.29
C GLU A 40 10.03 -9.99 4.10
N MET A 41 8.81 -9.53 4.37
CA MET A 41 7.96 -8.96 3.34
C MET A 41 8.49 -7.62 2.82
N ALA A 42 9.03 -6.77 3.69
CA ALA A 42 9.65 -5.51 3.30
C ALA A 42 10.82 -5.74 2.33
N GLU A 43 11.71 -6.68 2.66
CA GLU A 43 12.83 -7.06 1.80
C GLU A 43 12.35 -7.66 0.46
N ALA A 44 11.29 -8.46 0.47
CA ALA A 44 10.68 -9.01 -0.74
C ALA A 44 10.08 -7.92 -1.64
N ILE A 45 9.38 -6.93 -1.06
CA ILE A 45 8.81 -5.78 -1.76
C ILE A 45 9.92 -4.94 -2.40
N GLU A 46 10.99 -4.65 -1.64
CA GLU A 46 12.13 -3.89 -2.15
C GLU A 46 12.76 -4.59 -3.36
N LYS A 47 13.01 -5.91 -3.26
CA LYS A 47 13.58 -6.70 -4.35
C LYS A 47 12.64 -6.77 -5.56
N ALA A 48 11.34 -6.88 -5.35
CA ALA A 48 10.37 -6.86 -6.44
C ALA A 48 10.38 -5.51 -7.18
N ASN A 49 10.42 -4.40 -6.43
CA ASN A 49 10.46 -3.04 -6.98
C ASN A 49 11.69 -2.80 -7.87
N GLN A 50 12.85 -3.39 -7.54
CA GLN A 50 14.06 -3.30 -8.36
C GLN A 50 13.86 -3.90 -9.77
N THR A 51 13.02 -4.93 -9.91
CA THR A 51 12.76 -5.61 -11.19
C THR A 51 11.54 -5.06 -11.95
N LEU A 52 10.78 -4.14 -11.34
CA LEU A 52 9.49 -3.70 -11.83
C LEU A 52 9.60 -2.98 -13.18
N THR A 53 10.65 -2.18 -13.38
CA THR A 53 10.91 -1.46 -14.63
C THR A 53 11.07 -2.41 -15.80
N ASP A 54 11.92 -3.42 -15.65
CA ASP A 54 12.18 -4.40 -16.70
C ASP A 54 10.93 -5.25 -16.98
N PHE A 55 10.23 -5.66 -15.92
CA PHE A 55 8.95 -6.36 -16.03
C PHE A 55 7.92 -5.57 -16.83
N ASN A 56 7.77 -4.27 -16.55
CA ASN A 56 6.83 -3.39 -17.25
C ASN A 56 7.24 -3.15 -18.71
N ALA A 57 8.54 -3.03 -19.00
CA ALA A 57 9.05 -2.91 -20.36
C ALA A 57 8.72 -4.18 -21.19
N VAL A 58 8.87 -5.34 -20.57
CA VAL A 58 8.55 -6.65 -21.14
C VAL A 58 7.04 -6.80 -21.39
N LEU A 59 6.19 -6.41 -20.44
CA LEU A 59 4.72 -6.40 -20.61
C LEU A 59 4.26 -5.47 -21.73
N SER A 60 4.96 -4.35 -21.92
CA SER A 60 4.63 -3.38 -22.96
C SER A 60 5.05 -3.82 -24.37
N ASN A 61 5.81 -4.91 -24.49
CA ASN A 61 6.27 -5.44 -25.78
C ASN A 61 5.19 -6.32 -26.43
N PRO A 62 4.52 -5.88 -27.52
CA PRO A 62 3.48 -6.67 -28.18
C PRO A 62 4.00 -7.93 -28.86
N LYS A 63 5.32 -8.02 -29.09
CA LYS A 63 5.97 -9.15 -29.75
C LYS A 63 6.44 -10.23 -28.78
N ILE A 64 6.25 -10.05 -27.47
CA ILE A 64 6.66 -11.06 -26.50
C ILE A 64 5.98 -12.39 -26.81
N GLU A 65 6.67 -13.52 -26.70
CA GLU A 65 6.06 -14.83 -27.00
C GLU A 65 5.50 -15.53 -25.75
N VAL A 66 5.80 -15.00 -24.58
CA VAL A 66 5.36 -15.52 -23.29
C VAL A 66 3.87 -15.23 -23.10
N LYS A 67 3.01 -16.22 -23.39
CA LYS A 67 1.55 -16.09 -23.35
C LYS A 67 1.02 -15.62 -22.00
N SER A 68 1.62 -16.03 -20.89
CA SER A 68 1.21 -15.63 -19.53
C SER A 68 1.38 -14.12 -19.28
N LEU A 69 2.29 -13.45 -20.00
CA LEU A 69 2.53 -12.01 -19.91
C LEU A 69 1.64 -11.19 -20.86
N LYS A 70 0.84 -11.84 -21.72
CA LYS A 70 -0.09 -11.16 -22.65
C LYS A 70 -1.48 -10.89 -22.08
N VAL A 71 -1.78 -11.42 -20.90
CA VAL A 71 -3.09 -11.28 -20.29
C VAL A 71 -3.20 -9.87 -19.70
N LYS A 72 -4.00 -9.01 -20.33
CA LYS A 72 -4.43 -7.74 -19.71
C LYS A 72 -5.57 -8.06 -18.73
N PHE A 73 -5.36 -7.77 -17.45
CA PHE A 73 -6.40 -7.84 -16.42
C PHE A 73 -7.28 -6.60 -16.45
#